data_AF-A0A0K1F168-F1
#
_entry.id   AF-A0A0K1F168-F1
#
_cell.length_a   1.000
_cell.length_b   1.000
_cell.length_c   1.000
_cell.angle_alpha   90.00
_cell.angle_beta   90.00
_cell.angle_gamma   90.00
#
_symmetry.space_group_name_H-M   'P 1'
#
loop_
_entity.id
_entity.type
_entity.pdbx_description
1 polymer ?
#
loop_
_entity_poly.entity_id
_entity_poly.type
_entity_poly.pdbx_seq_one_letter_code
_entity_poly.pdbx_strand_id
1 'polypeptide(L)'
;MPAESAGPYSTADPLLPAKAFALSHPGCSFALTLQTAAWALGLADRIPARIEVAFEQRPVVKVPREISPSVFESGIGTIEAREVPCLRAESIVVHMAQRPGTVRSWQGALEWLPDVACEMELEPLLAELAGRPQSVWSRVGYLLSGMRPDLAVEIGRDFEPKSKTRFGPRSNALRNDERWKVSDTLLPFDPRELEAVL
;
A
#
# COMPACT_ATOMS: atom_id res chain seq x y z
N MET A 1 33.23 -29.73 17.61
CA MET A 1 31.95 -29.15 18.06
C MET A 1 32.27 -27.94 18.93
N PRO A 2 31.75 -26.74 18.60
CA PRO A 2 30.42 -26.35 19.12
C PRO A 2 29.63 -25.50 18.09
N ALA A 3 28.35 -25.20 18.19
CA ALA A 3 27.16 -25.72 18.85
C ALA A 3 26.01 -24.99 18.14
N GLU A 4 24.90 -25.67 17.89
CA GLU A 4 23.69 -25.10 17.32
C GLU A 4 23.19 -23.86 18.07
N SER A 5 22.69 -22.88 17.33
CA SER A 5 21.57 -22.04 17.75
C SER A 5 20.75 -21.70 16.52
N ALA A 6 19.96 -22.68 16.07
CA ALA A 6 18.93 -22.49 15.07
C ALA A 6 17.58 -22.52 15.79
N GLY A 7 17.18 -21.38 16.36
CA GLY A 7 15.76 -21.11 16.51
C GLY A 7 15.09 -21.05 15.13
N PRO A 8 13.76 -21.11 15.04
CA PRO A 8 13.02 -21.14 13.76
C PRO A 8 13.23 -19.89 12.89
N TYR A 9 13.95 -18.88 13.37
CA TYR A 9 14.27 -17.66 12.64
C TYR A 9 15.78 -17.55 12.41
N SER A 10 16.18 -17.59 11.14
CA SER A 10 17.52 -17.23 10.71
C SER A 10 17.81 -15.78 11.08
N THR A 11 19.00 -15.49 11.61
CA THR A 11 19.50 -14.15 11.92
C THR A 11 19.54 -13.21 10.70
N ALA A 12 19.33 -13.75 9.50
CA ALA A 12 19.25 -13.01 8.23
C ALA A 12 17.81 -12.76 7.74
N ASP A 13 16.76 -13.18 8.47
CA ASP A 13 15.36 -12.92 8.09
C ASP A 13 15.01 -11.43 8.27
N PRO A 14 14.78 -10.65 7.19
CA PRO A 14 14.45 -9.24 7.29
C PRO A 14 13.14 -8.98 8.04
N LEU A 15 12.24 -9.96 8.09
CA LEU A 15 10.93 -9.85 8.75
C LEU A 15 10.98 -10.26 10.23
N LEU A 16 12.14 -10.68 10.75
CA LEU A 16 12.30 -11.05 12.17
C LEU A 16 11.72 -10.00 13.14
N PRO A 17 11.90 -8.68 12.96
CA PRO A 17 11.28 -7.68 13.83
C PRO A 17 9.75 -7.75 13.84
N ALA A 18 9.12 -7.96 12.67
CA ALA A 18 7.66 -8.07 12.56
C ALA A 18 7.15 -9.37 13.18
N LYS A 19 7.81 -10.50 12.91
CA LYS A 19 7.46 -11.80 13.49
C LYS A 19 7.59 -11.80 15.01
N ALA A 20 8.70 -11.28 15.53
CA ALA A 20 8.92 -11.13 16.98
C ALA A 20 7.88 -10.19 17.62
N PHE A 21 7.49 -9.12 16.92
CA PHE A 21 6.46 -8.21 17.39
C PHE A 21 5.09 -8.90 17.48
N ALA A 22 4.68 -9.66 16.45
CA ALA A 22 3.43 -10.43 16.45
C ALA A 22 3.37 -11.43 17.61
N LEU A 23 4.45 -12.19 17.83
CA LEU A 23 4.55 -13.16 18.92
C LEU A 23 4.44 -12.50 20.31
N SER A 24 5.06 -11.33 20.47
CA SER A 24 5.05 -10.61 21.76
C SER A 24 3.74 -9.88 22.02
N HIS A 25 2.96 -9.59 20.97
CA HIS A 25 1.73 -8.79 21.06
C HIS A 25 0.61 -9.41 20.21
N PRO A 26 0.10 -10.61 20.56
CA PRO A 26 -0.89 -11.33 19.76
C PRO A 26 -2.23 -10.60 19.59
N GLY A 27 -2.50 -9.58 20.42
CA GLY A 27 -3.69 -8.71 20.27
C GLY A 27 -3.51 -7.54 19.31
N CYS A 28 -2.33 -7.37 18.68
CA CYS A 28 -2.07 -6.33 17.70
C CYS A 28 -2.15 -6.90 16.28
N SER A 29 -3.31 -6.76 15.62
CA SER A 29 -3.48 -7.12 14.22
C SER A 29 -2.74 -6.16 13.29
N PHE A 30 -1.96 -6.71 12.37
CA PHE A 30 -1.25 -5.93 11.37
C PHE A 30 -0.94 -6.76 10.11
N ALA A 31 -0.58 -6.08 9.03
CA ALA A 31 -0.07 -6.69 7.82
C ALA A 31 1.12 -5.92 7.23
N LEU A 32 2.00 -6.61 6.50
CA LEU A 32 2.99 -5.98 5.63
C LEU A 32 2.29 -5.09 4.62
N THR A 33 2.88 -3.93 4.30
CA THR A 33 2.29 -2.95 3.38
C THR A 33 3.35 -2.29 2.50
N LEU A 34 2.92 -1.52 1.50
CA LEU A 34 3.78 -0.67 0.68
C LEU A 34 4.91 -1.49 0.03
N GLN A 35 6.14 -0.98 -0.01
CA GLN A 35 7.25 -1.68 -0.65
C GLN A 35 7.58 -3.00 0.05
N THR A 36 7.38 -3.07 1.37
CA THR A 36 7.58 -4.31 2.13
C THR A 36 6.63 -5.41 1.68
N ALA A 37 5.35 -5.07 1.45
CA ALA A 37 4.38 -6.02 0.90
C ALA A 37 4.71 -6.39 -0.54
N ALA A 38 5.02 -5.41 -1.40
CA ALA A 38 5.41 -5.66 -2.78
C ALA A 38 6.60 -6.64 -2.85
N TRP A 39 7.64 -6.41 -2.04
CA TRP A 39 8.78 -7.34 -1.94
C TRP A 39 8.39 -8.73 -1.40
N ALA A 40 7.53 -8.78 -0.37
CA ALA A 40 7.10 -10.05 0.22
C ALA A 40 6.31 -10.90 -0.79
N LEU A 41 5.56 -10.26 -1.69
CA LEU A 41 4.80 -10.87 -2.79
C LEU A 41 5.65 -11.16 -4.04
N GLY A 42 6.92 -10.76 -4.07
CA GLY A 42 7.80 -10.94 -5.25
C GLY A 42 7.62 -9.88 -6.34
N LEU A 43 6.95 -8.77 -6.03
CA LEU A 43 6.64 -7.64 -6.92
C LEU A 43 7.61 -6.46 -6.75
N ALA A 44 8.66 -6.64 -5.95
CA ALA A 44 9.74 -5.68 -5.81
C ALA A 44 11.04 -6.41 -5.51
N ASP A 45 12.15 -5.97 -6.11
CA ASP A 45 13.46 -6.62 -5.95
C ASP A 45 14.12 -6.34 -4.59
N ARG A 46 13.82 -5.18 -4.00
CA ARG A 46 14.55 -4.64 -2.86
C ARG A 46 13.72 -4.64 -1.59
N ILE A 47 14.29 -5.24 -0.56
CA ILE A 47 13.82 -5.10 0.82
C ILE A 47 14.03 -3.66 1.28
N PRO A 48 13.01 -2.98 1.82
CA PRO A 48 13.20 -1.66 2.40
C PRO A 48 13.99 -1.73 3.72
N ALA A 49 14.76 -0.69 4.01
CA ALA A 49 15.59 -0.62 5.23
C ALA A 49 14.78 -0.62 6.54
N ARG A 50 13.48 -0.33 6.48
CA ARG A 50 12.53 -0.49 7.59
C ARG A 50 11.34 -1.27 7.07
N ILE A 51 10.86 -2.21 7.88
CA ILE A 51 9.72 -3.06 7.55
C ILE A 51 8.45 -2.25 7.74
N GLU A 52 7.74 -2.01 6.64
CA GLU A 52 6.51 -1.24 6.62
C GLU A 52 5.34 -2.13 6.98
N VAL A 53 4.61 -1.72 8.01
CA VAL A 53 3.49 -2.48 8.56
C VAL A 53 2.27 -1.56 8.71
N ALA A 54 1.14 -2.01 8.21
CA ALA A 54 -0.17 -1.41 8.43
C ALA A 54 -0.84 -2.11 9.60
N PHE A 55 -1.06 -1.37 10.69
CA PHE A 55 -1.89 -1.84 11.80
C PHE A 55 -3.36 -1.50 11.54
N GLU A 56 -4.28 -2.40 11.89
CA GLU A 56 -5.72 -2.11 11.81
C GLU A 56 -6.09 -0.93 12.71
N GLN A 57 -5.47 -0.88 13.90
CA GLN A 57 -5.62 0.19 14.87
C GLN A 57 -4.26 0.68 15.34
N ARG A 58 -4.18 1.92 15.82
CA ARG A 58 -2.92 2.47 16.33
C ARG A 58 -2.43 1.61 17.51
N PRO A 59 -1.22 1.03 17.44
CA PRO A 59 -0.72 0.19 18.53
C PRO A 59 -0.50 1.02 19.79
N VAL A 60 -0.96 0.49 20.93
CA VAL A 60 -0.75 1.08 22.26
C VAL A 60 0.60 0.68 22.86
N VAL A 61 1.27 -0.30 22.25
CA VAL A 61 2.58 -0.80 22.64
C VAL A 61 3.69 -0.13 21.84
N LYS A 62 4.91 -0.18 22.38
CA LYS A 62 6.08 0.39 21.71
C LYS A 62 6.44 -0.45 20.48
N VAL A 63 6.35 0.15 19.31
CA VAL A 63 6.79 -0.45 18.04
C VAL A 63 8.32 -0.37 17.93
N PRO A 64 9.02 -1.47 17.57
CA PRO A 64 10.46 -1.48 17.27
C PRO A 64 10.86 -0.44 16.21
N ARG A 65 12.09 0.06 16.25
CA ARG A 65 12.56 1.13 15.33
C ARG A 65 12.75 0.64 13.89
N GLU A 66 12.92 -0.66 13.74
CA GLU A 66 13.05 -1.41 12.50
C GLU A 66 11.71 -1.49 11.76
N ILE A 67 10.59 -1.29 12.46
CA ILE A 67 9.25 -1.26 11.90
C ILE A 67 8.84 0.20 11.64
N SER A 68 8.31 0.46 10.46
CA SER A 68 7.68 1.71 10.07
C SER A 68 6.16 1.54 10.13
N PRO A 69 5.50 1.98 11.22
CA PRO A 69 4.07 1.75 11.40
C PRO A 69 3.21 2.75 10.62
N SER A 70 2.15 2.28 10.01
CA SER A 70 0.99 3.07 9.59
C SER A 70 -0.29 2.49 10.16
N VAL A 71 -1.42 3.17 9.96
CA VAL A 71 -2.75 2.64 10.34
C VAL A 71 -3.60 2.53 9.09
N PHE A 72 -4.00 1.31 8.77
CA PHE A 72 -4.84 0.95 7.65
C PHE A 72 -5.45 -0.43 7.90
N GLU A 73 -6.77 -0.52 7.79
CA GLU A 73 -7.53 -1.76 7.88
C GLU A 73 -7.98 -2.14 6.46
N SER A 74 -7.71 -3.38 6.08
CA SER A 74 -8.11 -3.97 4.79
C SER A 74 -9.54 -4.50 4.90
N GLY A 75 -10.40 -4.12 3.97
CA GLY A 75 -11.78 -4.62 3.87
C GLY A 75 -11.86 -6.02 3.24
N ILE A 76 -10.85 -6.40 2.46
CA ILE A 76 -10.75 -7.71 1.80
C ILE A 76 -9.83 -8.71 2.52
N GLY A 77 -9.44 -8.39 3.76
CA GLY A 77 -8.53 -9.22 4.56
C GLY A 77 -7.08 -9.15 4.08
N THR A 78 -6.31 -10.18 4.41
CA THR A 78 -4.86 -10.28 4.14
C THR A 78 -4.53 -11.63 3.55
N ILE A 79 -3.34 -11.76 2.98
CA ILE A 79 -2.75 -13.03 2.56
C ILE A 79 -1.48 -13.30 3.35
N GLU A 80 -1.10 -14.56 3.50
CA GLU A 80 0.16 -14.90 4.14
C GLU A 80 1.30 -14.79 3.12
N ALA A 81 2.32 -13.98 3.41
CA ALA A 81 3.52 -13.87 2.60
C ALA A 81 4.75 -13.89 3.51
N ARG A 82 5.68 -14.82 3.23
CA ARG A 82 6.89 -15.03 4.05
C ARG A 82 6.58 -15.19 5.55
N GLU A 83 5.50 -15.93 5.86
CA GLU A 83 5.03 -16.23 7.23
C GLU A 83 4.53 -15.01 8.02
N VAL A 84 4.15 -13.91 7.33
CA VAL A 84 3.56 -12.71 7.94
C VAL A 84 2.30 -12.33 7.16
N PRO A 85 1.21 -11.89 7.83
CA PRO A 85 0.08 -11.30 7.12
C PRO A 85 0.54 -10.14 6.23
N CYS A 86 0.03 -10.07 5.01
CA CYS A 86 0.43 -9.14 3.98
C CYS A 86 -0.80 -8.57 3.28
N LEU A 87 -0.79 -7.27 3.01
CA LEU A 87 -1.85 -6.64 2.22
C LEU A 87 -1.82 -7.21 0.79
N ARG A 88 -3.02 -7.42 0.23
CA ARG A 88 -3.20 -7.77 -1.18
C ARG A 88 -2.86 -6.55 -2.05
N ALA A 89 -2.62 -6.77 -3.35
CA ALA A 89 -2.24 -5.72 -4.30
C ALA A 89 -3.21 -4.52 -4.25
N GLU A 90 -4.51 -4.80 -4.21
CA GLU A 90 -5.58 -3.81 -4.15
C GLU A 90 -5.49 -2.98 -2.86
N SER A 91 -5.34 -3.66 -1.72
CA SER A 91 -5.19 -3.02 -0.41
C SER A 91 -3.92 -2.17 -0.30
N ILE A 92 -2.82 -2.56 -0.97
CA ILE A 92 -1.59 -1.74 -1.05
C ILE A 92 -1.91 -0.41 -1.75
N VAL A 93 -2.50 -0.46 -2.95
CA VAL A 93 -2.82 0.75 -3.74
C VAL A 93 -3.85 1.62 -3.02
N VAL A 94 -4.87 1.02 -2.44
CA VAL A 94 -5.90 1.74 -1.68
C VAL A 94 -5.31 2.39 -0.43
N HIS A 95 -4.38 1.74 0.27
CA HIS A 95 -3.65 2.35 1.38
C HIS A 95 -2.79 3.54 0.93
N MET A 96 -2.07 3.41 -0.19
CA MET A 96 -1.29 4.51 -0.78
C MET A 96 -2.17 5.73 -1.09
N ALA A 97 -3.35 5.51 -1.68
CA ALA A 97 -4.31 6.58 -1.99
C ALA A 97 -4.99 7.17 -0.73
N GLN A 98 -5.29 6.33 0.27
CA GLN A 98 -5.91 6.78 1.52
C GLN A 98 -4.95 7.62 2.35
N ARG A 99 -3.66 7.23 2.40
CA ARG A 99 -2.61 7.94 3.14
C ARG A 99 -1.37 8.16 2.28
N PRO A 100 -1.40 9.10 1.30
CA PRO A 100 -0.27 9.31 0.41
C PRO A 100 1.07 9.67 1.10
N GLY A 101 1.00 10.19 2.33
CA GLY A 101 2.17 10.51 3.14
C GLY A 101 2.83 9.32 3.85
N THR A 102 2.25 8.11 3.80
CA THR A 102 2.93 6.89 4.32
C THR A 102 3.92 6.33 3.30
N VAL A 103 3.74 6.65 2.01
CA VAL A 103 4.69 6.30 0.95
C VAL A 103 5.97 7.12 1.14
N ARG A 104 7.06 6.44 1.51
CA ARG A 104 8.34 7.10 1.80
C ARG A 104 8.95 7.81 0.59
N SER A 105 8.85 7.19 -0.58
CA SER A 105 9.36 7.73 -1.84
C SER A 105 8.43 7.34 -2.98
N TRP A 106 7.70 8.32 -3.53
CA TRP A 106 6.88 8.09 -4.72
C TRP A 106 7.72 7.82 -5.97
N GLN A 107 8.92 8.39 -6.06
CA GLN A 107 9.86 8.05 -7.14
C GLN A 107 10.30 6.59 -7.05
N GLY A 108 10.62 6.10 -5.85
CA GLY A 108 10.98 4.70 -5.64
C GLY A 108 9.79 3.76 -5.78
N ALA A 109 8.57 4.23 -5.52
CA ALA A 109 7.36 3.45 -5.74
C ALA A 109 7.17 3.07 -7.22
N LEU A 110 7.61 3.91 -8.18
CA LEU A 110 7.54 3.59 -9.60
C LEU A 110 8.35 2.34 -10.00
N GLU A 111 9.33 1.92 -9.19
CA GLU A 111 10.12 0.72 -9.47
C GLU A 111 9.37 -0.60 -9.24
N TRP A 112 8.22 -0.56 -8.54
CA TRP A 112 7.46 -1.77 -8.18
C TRP A 112 5.94 -1.61 -8.27
N LEU A 113 5.42 -0.38 -8.28
CA LEU A 113 3.99 -0.12 -8.37
C LEU A 113 3.35 -0.66 -9.66
N PRO A 114 4.01 -0.61 -10.84
CA PRO A 114 3.47 -1.25 -12.04
C PRO A 114 3.23 -2.76 -11.86
N ASP A 115 4.15 -3.48 -11.23
CA ASP A 115 3.98 -4.92 -10.97
C ASP A 115 2.85 -5.18 -9.97
N VAL A 116 2.73 -4.35 -8.93
CA VAL A 116 1.57 -4.39 -8.02
C VAL A 116 0.26 -4.12 -8.76
N ALA A 117 0.24 -3.14 -9.66
CA ALA A 117 -0.95 -2.81 -10.44
C ALA A 117 -1.32 -3.90 -11.46
N CYS A 118 -0.34 -4.65 -11.96
CA CYS A 118 -0.55 -5.80 -12.84
C CYS A 118 -1.34 -6.90 -12.13
N GLU A 119 -0.97 -7.22 -10.89
CA GLU A 119 -1.61 -8.28 -10.08
C GLU A 119 -3.01 -7.91 -9.55
N MET A 120 -3.50 -6.69 -9.77
CA MET A 120 -4.80 -6.26 -9.25
C MET A 120 -5.96 -6.85 -10.05
N GLU A 121 -6.98 -7.32 -9.32
CA GLU A 121 -8.25 -7.74 -9.89
C GLU A 121 -9.37 -6.73 -9.60
N LEU A 122 -10.36 -6.65 -10.48
CA LEU A 122 -11.47 -5.69 -10.37
C LEU A 122 -12.34 -5.94 -9.13
N GLU A 123 -12.81 -7.18 -8.95
CA GLU A 123 -13.76 -7.50 -7.88
C GLU A 123 -13.17 -7.25 -6.47
N PRO A 124 -11.94 -7.71 -6.14
CA PRO A 124 -11.32 -7.36 -4.87
C PRO A 124 -11.07 -5.87 -4.71
N LEU A 125 -10.77 -5.13 -5.79
CA LEU A 125 -10.57 -3.69 -5.71
C LEU A 125 -11.85 -2.95 -5.36
N LEU A 126 -12.96 -3.30 -6.01
CA LEU A 126 -14.27 -2.70 -5.71
C LEU A 126 -14.72 -3.06 -4.28
N ALA A 127 -14.51 -4.31 -3.86
CA ALA A 127 -14.78 -4.74 -2.49
C ALA A 127 -13.93 -3.98 -1.46
N GLU A 128 -12.65 -3.74 -1.75
CA GLU A 128 -11.75 -2.98 -0.88
C GLU A 128 -12.13 -1.50 -0.80
N LEU A 129 -12.61 -0.92 -1.91
CA LEU A 129 -13.09 0.45 -1.96
C LEU A 129 -14.47 0.63 -1.29
N ALA A 130 -15.28 -0.43 -1.21
CA ALA A 130 -16.59 -0.39 -0.58
C ALA A 130 -16.50 0.12 0.88
N GLY A 131 -17.35 1.09 1.22
CA GLY A 131 -17.33 1.74 2.54
C GLY A 131 -16.23 2.79 2.75
N ARG A 132 -15.28 2.96 1.82
CA ARG A 132 -14.28 4.04 1.90
C ARG A 132 -14.85 5.38 1.43
N PRO A 133 -14.35 6.52 1.95
CA PRO A 133 -14.79 7.84 1.50
C PRO A 133 -14.56 8.06 0.00
N GLN A 134 -15.44 8.81 -0.67
CA GLN A 134 -15.31 9.19 -2.09
C GLN A 134 -13.94 9.79 -2.46
N SER A 135 -13.29 10.47 -1.51
CA SER A 135 -11.96 11.02 -1.71
C SER A 135 -10.88 9.95 -1.92
N VAL A 136 -11.06 8.74 -1.38
CA VAL A 136 -10.18 7.59 -1.60
C VAL A 136 -10.42 7.02 -2.99
N TRP A 137 -11.69 6.83 -3.38
CA TRP A 137 -12.08 6.40 -4.73
C TRP A 137 -11.47 7.29 -5.81
N SER A 138 -11.64 8.61 -5.70
CA SER A 138 -11.02 9.60 -6.60
C SER A 138 -9.51 9.44 -6.71
N ARG A 139 -8.82 9.23 -5.59
CA ARG A 139 -7.35 9.12 -5.58
C ARG A 139 -6.87 7.79 -6.16
N VAL A 140 -7.61 6.69 -5.95
CA VAL A 140 -7.29 5.38 -6.54
C VAL A 140 -7.50 5.42 -8.04
N GLY A 141 -8.66 5.90 -8.50
CA GLY A 141 -8.92 6.05 -9.94
C GLY A 141 -7.92 6.98 -10.62
N TYR A 142 -7.50 8.06 -9.95
CA TYR A 142 -6.43 8.92 -10.44
C TYR A 142 -5.08 8.21 -10.50
N LEU A 143 -4.67 7.51 -9.44
CA LEU A 143 -3.38 6.82 -9.37
C LEU A 143 -3.25 5.69 -10.41
N LEU A 144 -4.35 4.99 -10.71
CA LEU A 144 -4.39 3.89 -11.68
C LEU A 144 -4.64 4.36 -13.13
N SER A 145 -4.92 5.65 -13.35
CA SER A 145 -5.47 6.13 -14.62
C SER A 145 -4.65 5.80 -15.87
N GLY A 146 -3.31 5.80 -15.79
CA GLY A 146 -2.42 5.36 -16.87
C GLY A 146 -2.10 3.86 -16.84
N MET A 147 -1.74 3.33 -15.66
CA MET A 147 -1.28 1.93 -15.52
C MET A 147 -2.40 0.89 -15.68
N ARG A 148 -3.58 1.14 -15.12
CA ARG A 148 -4.76 0.24 -15.18
C ARG A 148 -5.98 1.02 -15.62
N PRO A 149 -6.01 1.49 -16.89
CA PRO A 149 -7.10 2.30 -17.40
C PRO A 149 -8.43 1.52 -17.42
N ASP A 150 -8.37 0.19 -17.54
CA ASP A 150 -9.50 -0.73 -17.41
C ASP A 150 -10.15 -0.62 -16.01
N LEU A 151 -9.36 -0.76 -14.93
CA LEU A 151 -9.86 -0.63 -13.56
C LEU A 151 -10.34 0.80 -13.29
N ALA A 152 -9.62 1.81 -13.78
CA ALA A 152 -10.01 3.21 -13.63
C ALA A 152 -11.34 3.53 -14.34
N VAL A 153 -11.65 2.86 -15.45
CA VAL A 153 -12.97 2.99 -16.10
C VAL A 153 -14.07 2.37 -15.23
N GLU A 154 -13.87 1.16 -14.71
CA GLU A 154 -14.87 0.48 -13.89
C GLU A 154 -15.14 1.20 -12.57
N ILE A 155 -14.11 1.70 -11.88
CA ILE A 155 -14.27 2.58 -10.70
C ILE A 155 -15.15 3.79 -11.04
N GLY A 156 -14.98 4.38 -12.22
CA GLY A 156 -15.74 5.55 -12.66
C GLY A 156 -17.21 5.25 -13.02
N ARG A 157 -17.60 3.98 -13.19
CA ARG A 157 -19.01 3.60 -13.43
C ARG A 157 -19.81 3.59 -12.14
N ASP A 158 -19.22 3.11 -11.06
CA ASP A 158 -19.88 3.01 -9.76
C ASP A 158 -19.75 4.29 -8.91
N PHE A 159 -18.94 5.23 -9.37
CA PHE A 159 -18.61 6.44 -8.61
C PHE A 159 -18.39 7.67 -9.50
N GLU A 160 -19.14 8.73 -9.20
CA GLU A 160 -18.89 10.08 -9.72
C GLU A 160 -18.28 10.98 -8.64
N PRO A 161 -17.05 11.51 -8.84
CA PRO A 161 -16.46 12.48 -7.93
C PRO A 161 -17.33 13.72 -7.76
N LYS A 162 -17.80 14.00 -6.55
CA LYS A 162 -18.64 15.19 -6.29
C LYS A 162 -17.80 16.44 -6.01
N SER A 163 -16.74 16.30 -5.23
CA SER A 163 -15.91 17.42 -4.78
C SER A 163 -14.43 17.19 -5.07
N LYS A 164 -13.68 18.30 -5.14
CA LYS A 164 -12.24 18.25 -5.36
C LYS A 164 -11.53 17.70 -4.12
N THR A 165 -10.79 16.61 -4.29
CA THR A 165 -9.92 16.02 -3.27
C THR A 165 -8.46 16.32 -3.58
N ARG A 166 -7.61 16.28 -2.56
CA ARG A 166 -6.18 16.49 -2.70
C ARG A 166 -5.42 15.17 -2.64
N PHE A 167 -4.43 14.99 -3.49
CA PHE A 167 -3.45 13.90 -3.40
C PHE A 167 -2.16 14.45 -2.78
N GLY A 168 -2.07 14.40 -1.45
CA GLY A 168 -0.90 14.90 -0.71
C GLY A 168 -1.19 15.98 0.34
N PRO A 169 -0.14 16.59 0.92
CA PRO A 169 -0.24 17.60 1.98
C PRO A 169 -0.79 18.94 1.45
N ARG A 170 -1.22 19.84 2.35
CA ARG A 170 -1.68 21.18 1.97
C ARG A 170 -0.53 22.03 1.42
N SER A 171 -0.41 22.09 0.09
CA SER A 171 0.58 22.88 -0.65
C SER A 171 0.02 23.37 -2.00
N ASN A 172 0.83 24.00 -2.86
CA ASN A 172 0.41 24.32 -4.22
C ASN A 172 0.25 23.05 -5.06
N ALA A 173 -0.75 23.02 -5.93
CA ALA A 173 -0.95 21.89 -6.84
C ALA A 173 0.15 21.85 -7.89
N LEU A 174 0.76 20.68 -8.06
CA LEU A 174 1.65 20.37 -9.18
C LEU A 174 0.83 20.15 -10.44
N ARG A 175 -0.30 19.45 -10.29
CA ARG A 175 -1.25 19.15 -11.36
C ARG A 175 -2.67 19.01 -10.83
N ASN A 176 -3.63 19.17 -11.72
CA ASN A 176 -5.04 18.95 -11.43
C ASN A 176 -5.62 17.98 -12.45
N ASP A 177 -6.46 17.09 -11.98
CA ASP A 177 -7.23 16.18 -12.81
C ASP A 177 -8.73 16.44 -12.62
N GLU A 178 -9.40 16.83 -13.70
CA GLU A 178 -10.82 17.18 -13.67
C GLU A 178 -11.72 15.94 -13.67
N ARG A 179 -11.28 14.83 -14.30
CA ARG A 179 -12.04 13.57 -14.35
C ARG A 179 -12.24 13.01 -12.94
N TRP A 180 -11.17 12.91 -12.18
CA TRP A 180 -11.17 12.38 -10.81
C TRP A 180 -11.39 13.45 -9.75
N LYS A 181 -11.47 14.72 -10.14
CA LYS A 181 -11.47 15.91 -9.28
C LYS A 181 -10.33 15.86 -8.26
N VAL A 182 -9.12 15.55 -8.72
CA VAL A 182 -7.91 15.47 -7.89
C VAL A 182 -7.04 16.70 -8.09
N SER A 183 -6.64 17.32 -6.97
CA SER A 183 -5.54 18.28 -6.91
C SER A 183 -4.30 17.57 -6.41
N ASP A 184 -3.40 17.22 -7.31
CA ASP A 184 -2.19 16.49 -6.97
C ASP A 184 -1.08 17.47 -6.61
N THR A 185 -0.53 17.27 -5.42
CA THR A 185 0.45 18.15 -4.81
C THR A 185 1.68 17.39 -4.33
N LEU A 186 1.81 16.11 -4.73
CA LEU A 186 2.78 15.19 -4.15
C LEU A 186 3.52 14.36 -5.21
N LEU A 187 2.85 13.85 -6.23
CA LEU A 187 3.47 12.84 -7.09
C LEU A 187 4.54 13.46 -7.99
N PRO A 188 5.74 12.87 -8.12
CA PRO A 188 6.78 13.37 -9.00
C PRO A 188 6.53 13.06 -10.48
N PHE A 189 5.51 12.25 -10.79
CA PHE A 189 5.10 11.83 -12.13
C PHE A 189 3.59 12.07 -12.31
N ASP A 190 3.12 12.20 -13.55
CA ASP A 190 1.68 12.21 -13.82
C ASP A 190 1.16 10.77 -13.95
N PRO A 191 0.27 10.30 -13.05
CA PRO A 191 -0.29 8.94 -13.13
C PRO A 191 -1.00 8.62 -14.45
N ARG A 192 -1.45 9.64 -15.17
CA ARG A 192 -2.18 9.50 -16.45
C ARG A 192 -1.26 9.19 -17.62
N GLU A 193 0.03 9.48 -17.46
CA GLU A 193 1.07 9.30 -18.47
C GLU A 193 1.89 8.01 -18.25
N LEU A 194 1.60 7.26 -17.18
CA LEU A 194 2.24 5.96 -16.94
C LEU A 194 1.77 4.92 -17.97
N GLU A 195 2.69 4.07 -18.39
CA GLU A 195 2.41 2.98 -19.33
C GLU A 195 1.44 1.96 -18.71
N ALA A 196 0.51 1.48 -19.53
CA ALA A 196 -0.47 0.48 -19.12
C ALA A 196 0.21 -0.88 -18.85
N VAL A 197 -0.22 -1.55 -17.80
CA VAL A 197 0.17 -2.91 -17.43
C VAL A 197 -1.06 -3.82 -17.56
N LEU A 198 -0.87 -5.03 -18.11
CA LEU A 198 -1.94 -5.99 -18.44
C LEU A 198 -1.68 -7.34 -17.80
#